data_AF-A0A2V0P5G6-F1
#
_entry.id   AF-A0A2V0P5G6-F1
#
_cell.length_a   1.000
_cell.length_b   1.000
_cell.length_c   1.000
_cell.angle_alpha   90.00
_cell.angle_beta   90.00
_cell.angle_gamma   90.00
#
_symmetry.space_group_name_H-M   'P 1'
#
loop_
_entity.id
_entity.type
_entity.pdbx_description
1 polymer ?
#
loop_
_entity_poly.entity_id
_entity_poly.type
_entity_poly.pdbx_seq_one_letter_code
_entity_poly.pdbx_strand_id
1 'polypeptide(L)'
;MTKGARLELKRLDASWRRLAKEVEVLEVERSRLRLRALALSHTLRHCDALVDVGRALAPTNTCNAARWLPRVLQLRAELIPAVSGAAHSSATSSACSGAAFFASAPGETCSPGESGMSRSGGDGGGGGGGAAGGSSGSEDGAPVSAHAYTLGWCPHAAAAMAPTADLSHAGLSACLQTLVGQGSCLLKRIQGGAPDANAALARLSRLRSDFLQFLLLLAASDMRTLVAAVLTPIGPACLVRSSSSPPEEAQQPQWQQQQQQQQQQQQQQQPPSDEEWIWAARQLELDAGQAELLLAVLDPWIGHVATIQARRTALVVRCSAPDAPADEREELLGRVESLMSAAGVNFLAAFLPIFGTVLRPTQVTAYFTACAPWLPSMVSLRSALMALRERGEWGADADAAPSGGRGGGGSGGGGA
;
A
#
# COMPACT_ATOMS: atom_id res chain seq x y z
N MET A 1 53.77 -34.15 -5.18
CA MET A 1 52.71 -33.73 -6.12
C MET A 1 53.28 -33.61 -7.52
N THR A 2 52.76 -34.36 -8.49
CA THR A 2 53.20 -34.29 -9.90
C THR A 2 52.72 -32.99 -10.55
N LYS A 3 53.36 -32.56 -11.65
CA LYS A 3 52.91 -31.40 -12.44
C LYS A 3 51.44 -31.56 -12.91
N GLY A 4 51.02 -32.80 -13.20
CA GLY A 4 49.64 -33.15 -13.55
C GLY A 4 48.65 -32.82 -12.43
N ALA A 5 48.93 -33.24 -11.19
CA ALA A 5 48.06 -32.98 -10.04
C ALA A 5 47.84 -31.48 -9.78
N ARG A 6 48.85 -30.64 -10.04
CA ARG A 6 48.72 -29.17 -9.90
C ARG A 6 47.81 -28.57 -10.98
N LEU A 7 47.85 -29.09 -12.21
CA LEU A 7 46.98 -28.62 -13.30
C LEU A 7 45.53 -29.02 -13.05
N GLU A 8 45.31 -30.26 -12.61
CA GLU A 8 43.96 -30.74 -12.24
C GLU A 8 43.37 -29.93 -11.09
N LEU A 9 44.15 -29.63 -10.05
CA LEU A 9 43.68 -28.83 -8.92
C LEU A 9 43.29 -27.40 -9.33
N LYS A 10 44.07 -26.76 -10.22
CA LYS A 10 43.70 -25.45 -10.80
C LYS A 10 42.41 -25.52 -11.62
N ARG A 11 42.22 -26.59 -12.39
CA ARG A 11 40.99 -26.81 -13.18
C ARG A 11 39.78 -26.99 -12.29
N LEU A 12 39.90 -27.77 -11.21
CA LEU A 12 38.85 -27.99 -10.24
C LEU A 12 38.50 -26.69 -9.48
N ASP A 13 39.50 -25.92 -9.04
CA ASP A 13 39.28 -24.62 -8.39
C ASP A 13 38.54 -23.64 -9.32
N ALA A 14 38.94 -23.54 -10.59
CA ALA A 14 38.25 -22.71 -11.58
C ALA A 14 36.79 -23.18 -11.82
N SER A 15 36.57 -24.49 -11.90
CA SER A 15 35.23 -25.07 -12.04
C SER A 15 34.35 -24.80 -10.81
N TRP A 16 34.92 -24.93 -9.61
CA TRP A 16 34.22 -24.68 -8.35
C TRP A 16 33.81 -23.22 -8.23
N ARG A 17 34.69 -22.26 -8.51
CA ARG A 17 34.36 -20.82 -8.50
C ARG A 17 33.27 -20.46 -9.51
N ARG A 18 33.29 -21.09 -10.69
CA ARG A 18 32.23 -20.90 -11.70
C ARG A 18 30.88 -21.40 -11.19
N LEU A 19 30.84 -22.62 -10.63
CA LEU A 19 29.61 -23.19 -10.08
C LEU A 19 29.10 -22.39 -8.89
N ALA A 20 29.98 -21.94 -8.00
CA ALA A 20 29.61 -21.09 -6.86
C ALA A 20 28.93 -19.79 -7.32
N LYS A 21 29.47 -19.12 -8.35
CA LYS A 21 28.86 -17.93 -8.95
C LYS A 21 27.51 -18.25 -9.60
N GLU A 22 27.37 -19.40 -10.25
CA GLU A 22 26.11 -19.82 -10.86
C GLU A 22 25.03 -20.08 -9.79
N VAL A 23 25.40 -20.73 -8.68
CA VAL A 23 24.51 -20.93 -7.52
C VAL A 23 24.06 -19.58 -6.95
N GLU A 24 24.98 -18.64 -6.74
CA GLU A 24 24.66 -17.29 -6.25
C GLU A 24 23.64 -16.57 -7.16
N VAL A 25 23.85 -16.60 -8.48
CA VAL A 25 22.93 -16.02 -9.47
C VAL A 25 21.55 -16.69 -9.41
N LEU A 26 21.51 -18.02 -9.29
CA LEU A 26 20.25 -18.78 -9.21
C LEU A 26 19.51 -18.53 -7.89
N GLU A 27 20.22 -18.33 -6.77
CA GLU A 27 19.62 -17.98 -5.48
C GLU A 27 18.99 -16.59 -5.50
N VAL A 28 19.66 -15.62 -6.13
CA VAL A 28 19.10 -14.27 -6.36
C VAL A 28 17.84 -14.34 -7.22
N GLU A 29 17.88 -15.06 -8.35
CA GLU A 29 16.71 -15.17 -9.23
C GLU A 29 15.56 -15.95 -8.57
N ARG A 30 15.86 -17.02 -7.81
CA ARG A 30 14.86 -17.74 -7.02
C ARG A 30 14.18 -16.83 -6.00
N SER A 31 14.96 -16.00 -5.30
CA SER A 31 14.43 -15.03 -4.32
C SER A 31 13.53 -14.00 -5.00
N ARG A 32 13.94 -13.49 -6.16
CA ARG A 32 13.13 -12.57 -6.98
C ARG A 32 11.82 -13.20 -7.44
N LEU A 33 11.85 -14.44 -7.93
CA LEU A 33 10.65 -15.16 -8.35
C LEU A 33 9.70 -15.44 -7.18
N ARG A 34 10.23 -15.75 -6.00
CA ARG A 34 9.43 -15.90 -4.77
C ARG A 34 8.72 -14.60 -4.40
N LEU A 35 9.41 -13.46 -4.44
CA LEU A 35 8.80 -12.15 -4.15
C LEU A 35 7.72 -11.80 -5.19
N ARG A 36 7.94 -12.09 -6.47
CA ARG A 36 6.91 -11.92 -7.51
C ARG A 36 5.69 -12.81 -7.29
N ALA A 37 5.89 -14.08 -6.93
CA ALA A 37 4.80 -14.99 -6.61
C ALA A 37 3.99 -14.48 -5.40
N LEU A 38 4.68 -13.96 -4.37
CA LEU A 38 4.05 -13.36 -3.21
C LEU A 38 3.26 -12.10 -3.56
N ALA A 39 3.84 -11.20 -4.36
CA ALA A 39 3.16 -10.01 -4.89
C ALA A 39 1.87 -10.37 -5.64
N LEU A 40 1.95 -11.33 -6.56
CA LEU A 40 0.79 -11.80 -7.33
C LEU A 40 -0.29 -12.42 -6.43
N SER A 41 0.11 -13.18 -5.41
CA SER A 41 -0.82 -13.74 -4.41
C SER A 41 -1.54 -12.65 -3.62
N HIS A 42 -0.83 -11.57 -3.22
CA HIS A 42 -1.47 -10.42 -2.60
C HIS A 42 -2.45 -9.73 -3.56
N THR A 43 -2.04 -9.44 -4.79
CA THR A 43 -2.90 -8.83 -5.82
C THR A 43 -4.15 -9.66 -6.07
N LEU A 44 -4.03 -10.98 -6.18
CA LEU A 44 -5.17 -11.88 -6.41
C LEU A 44 -6.19 -11.81 -5.26
N ARG A 45 -5.72 -11.81 -4.00
CA ARG A 45 -6.61 -11.65 -2.83
C ARG A 45 -7.35 -10.32 -2.83
N HIS A 46 -6.68 -9.24 -3.20
CA HIS A 46 -7.34 -7.93 -3.36
C HIS A 46 -8.32 -7.92 -4.54
N CYS A 47 -8.05 -8.65 -5.63
CA CYS A 47 -9.00 -8.83 -6.72
C CYS A 47 -10.25 -9.60 -6.29
N ASP A 48 -10.11 -10.68 -5.51
CA ASP A 48 -11.25 -11.40 -4.93
C ASP A 48 -12.12 -10.46 -4.07
N ALA A 49 -11.46 -9.68 -3.19
CA ALA A 49 -12.11 -8.68 -2.36
C ALA A 49 -12.83 -7.59 -3.18
N LEU A 50 -12.23 -7.14 -4.29
CA LEU A 50 -12.86 -6.19 -5.22
C LEU A 50 -14.09 -6.80 -5.92
N VAL A 51 -14.05 -8.09 -6.28
CA VAL A 51 -15.22 -8.79 -6.85
C VAL A 51 -16.37 -8.79 -5.84
N ASP A 52 -16.09 -9.03 -4.56
CA ASP A 52 -17.11 -9.04 -3.52
C ASP A 52 -17.73 -7.64 -3.30
N VAL A 53 -16.91 -6.58 -3.28
CA VAL A 53 -17.43 -5.19 -3.26
C VAL A 53 -18.28 -4.92 -4.51
N GLY A 54 -17.80 -5.30 -5.70
CA GLY A 54 -18.52 -5.04 -6.95
C GLY A 54 -19.87 -5.74 -7.00
N ARG A 55 -19.96 -6.98 -6.48
CA ARG A 55 -21.22 -7.70 -6.33
C ARG A 55 -22.14 -7.04 -5.31
N ALA A 56 -21.62 -6.57 -4.18
CA ALA A 56 -22.40 -5.87 -3.16
C ALA A 56 -22.95 -4.51 -3.65
N LEU A 57 -22.21 -3.82 -4.52
CA LEU A 57 -22.60 -2.52 -5.09
C LEU A 57 -23.45 -2.62 -6.37
N ALA A 58 -23.50 -3.77 -7.04
CA ALA A 58 -24.26 -3.95 -8.27
C ALA A 58 -25.77 -3.63 -8.12
N PRO A 59 -26.47 -4.04 -7.03
CA PRO A 59 -27.90 -3.77 -6.87
C PRO A 59 -28.25 -2.28 -6.66
N THR A 60 -27.35 -1.51 -6.08
CA THR A 60 -27.61 -0.10 -5.71
C THR A 60 -27.34 0.86 -6.86
N ASN A 61 -26.76 0.39 -7.97
CA ASN A 61 -26.25 1.19 -9.08
C ASN A 61 -25.31 2.34 -8.65
N THR A 62 -24.79 2.27 -7.42
CA THR A 62 -23.80 3.21 -6.89
C THR A 62 -22.42 2.82 -7.42
N CYS A 63 -21.58 3.81 -7.70
CA CYS A 63 -20.18 3.60 -8.06
C CYS A 63 -19.92 2.84 -9.36
N ASN A 64 -20.85 2.86 -10.33
CA ASN A 64 -20.66 2.26 -11.66
C ASN A 64 -20.14 0.81 -11.63
N ALA A 65 -20.56 0.00 -10.64
CA ALA A 65 -20.10 -1.37 -10.43
C ALA A 65 -20.15 -2.25 -11.70
N ALA A 66 -21.21 -2.09 -12.49
CA ALA A 66 -21.39 -2.79 -13.76
C ALA A 66 -20.26 -2.52 -14.77
N ARG A 67 -19.60 -1.36 -14.73
CA ARG A 67 -18.53 -0.99 -15.66
C ARG A 67 -17.19 -1.64 -15.30
N TRP A 68 -16.82 -1.65 -14.02
CA TRP A 68 -15.49 -2.10 -13.59
C TRP A 68 -15.44 -3.57 -13.15
N LEU A 69 -16.54 -4.16 -12.69
CA LEU A 69 -16.56 -5.56 -12.23
C LEU A 69 -16.10 -6.56 -13.31
N PRO A 70 -16.55 -6.45 -14.59
CA PRO A 70 -16.04 -7.33 -15.65
C PRO A 70 -14.51 -7.22 -15.83
N ARG A 71 -13.94 -6.02 -15.60
CA ARG A 71 -12.50 -5.79 -15.69
C ARG A 71 -11.72 -6.41 -14.54
N VAL A 72 -12.27 -6.38 -13.32
CA VAL A 72 -11.68 -7.08 -12.17
C VAL A 72 -11.71 -8.60 -12.39
N LEU A 73 -12.83 -9.14 -12.90
CA LEU A 73 -12.94 -10.56 -13.23
C LEU A 73 -11.95 -10.99 -14.31
N GLN A 74 -11.77 -10.16 -15.34
CA GLN A 74 -10.77 -10.38 -16.38
C GLN A 74 -9.35 -10.40 -15.79
N LEU A 75 -8.97 -9.37 -15.02
CA LEU A 75 -7.65 -9.29 -14.39
C LEU A 75 -7.39 -10.50 -13.48
N ARG A 76 -8.39 -10.88 -12.67
CA ARG A 76 -8.33 -12.07 -11.82
C ARG A 76 -8.06 -13.34 -12.63
N ALA A 77 -8.74 -13.53 -13.76
CA ALA A 77 -8.55 -14.69 -14.63
C ALA A 77 -7.14 -14.73 -15.25
N GLU A 78 -6.56 -13.56 -15.57
CA GLU A 78 -5.19 -13.43 -16.06
C GLU A 78 -4.14 -13.75 -14.97
N LEU A 79 -4.43 -13.44 -13.70
CA LEU A 79 -3.51 -13.64 -12.57
C LEU A 79 -3.46 -15.09 -12.06
N ILE A 80 -4.55 -15.85 -12.14
CA ILE A 80 -4.65 -17.23 -11.62
C ILE A 80 -3.57 -18.18 -12.21
N PRO A 81 -3.34 -18.22 -13.54
CA PRO A 81 -2.30 -19.06 -14.12
C PRO A 81 -0.89 -18.66 -13.65
N ALA A 82 -0.64 -17.35 -13.50
CA ALA A 82 0.66 -16.85 -13.07
C ALA A 82 1.00 -17.26 -11.63
N VAL A 83 0.02 -17.17 -10.72
CA VAL A 83 0.18 -17.63 -9.33
C VAL A 83 0.35 -19.15 -9.26
N SER A 84 -0.45 -19.88 -10.03
CA SER A 84 -0.42 -21.35 -10.05
C SER A 84 0.91 -21.88 -10.60
N GLY A 85 1.42 -21.31 -11.69
CA GLY A 85 2.71 -21.69 -12.28
C GLY A 85 3.90 -21.46 -11.34
N ALA A 86 3.83 -20.42 -10.50
CA ALA A 86 4.86 -20.14 -9.50
C ALA A 86 4.90 -21.19 -8.38
N ALA A 87 3.73 -21.67 -7.93
CA ALA A 87 3.65 -22.68 -6.86
C ALA A 87 4.25 -24.04 -7.28
N HIS A 88 3.97 -24.50 -8.51
CA HIS A 88 4.46 -25.78 -9.01
C HIS A 88 5.98 -25.81 -9.20
N SER A 89 6.58 -24.68 -9.61
CA SER A 89 8.04 -24.54 -9.75
C SER A 89 8.77 -24.59 -8.40
N SER A 90 8.11 -24.19 -7.31
CA SER A 90 8.70 -24.24 -5.97
C SER A 90 8.64 -25.64 -5.35
N ALA A 91 7.62 -26.45 -5.66
CA ALA A 91 7.45 -27.77 -5.08
C ALA A 91 8.44 -28.82 -5.63
N THR A 92 8.75 -28.75 -6.93
CA THR A 92 9.68 -29.71 -7.58
C THR A 92 11.13 -29.54 -7.16
N SER A 93 11.54 -28.35 -6.68
CA SER A 93 12.89 -28.11 -6.16
C SER A 93 13.08 -28.53 -4.69
N SER A 94 11.99 -28.78 -3.96
CA SER A 94 12.04 -29.17 -2.54
C SER A 94 11.99 -30.69 -2.31
N ALA A 95 11.63 -31.49 -3.33
CA ALA A 95 11.42 -32.93 -3.19
C ALA A 95 12.70 -33.77 -2.96
N CYS A 96 13.89 -33.14 -2.89
CA CYS A 96 15.13 -33.82 -2.49
C CYS A 96 15.50 -33.63 -1.01
N SER A 97 14.73 -32.88 -0.21
CA SER A 97 14.97 -32.74 1.24
C SER A 97 13.66 -32.58 2.03
N GLY A 98 13.21 -33.66 2.67
CA GLY A 98 12.33 -33.59 3.84
C GLY A 98 10.82 -33.62 3.57
N ALA A 99 10.11 -34.43 4.36
CA ALA A 99 8.71 -34.82 4.20
C ALA A 99 7.67 -33.71 4.47
N ALA A 100 6.49 -33.92 3.89
CA ALA A 100 5.32 -33.06 3.83
C ALA A 100 4.60 -32.81 5.17
N PHE A 101 3.95 -31.64 5.31
CA PHE A 101 2.59 -31.49 5.85
C PHE A 101 2.12 -30.02 5.73
N PHE A 102 1.00 -29.74 5.06
CA PHE A 102 0.14 -28.59 5.39
C PHE A 102 -1.29 -28.84 4.92
N ALA A 103 -2.22 -28.87 5.87
CA ALA A 103 -3.66 -28.88 5.65
C ALA A 103 -4.22 -27.47 5.95
N SER A 104 -5.19 -27.04 5.13
CA SER A 104 -5.86 -25.74 5.21
C SER A 104 -6.68 -25.56 6.49
N ALA A 105 -6.69 -24.35 7.05
CA ALA A 105 -7.60 -23.92 8.11
C ALA A 105 -8.77 -23.09 7.53
N PRO A 106 -10.01 -23.21 8.06
CA PRO A 106 -11.16 -22.43 7.62
C PRO A 106 -11.18 -21.02 8.26
N GLY A 107 -11.77 -20.07 7.52
CA GLY A 107 -11.68 -18.63 7.77
C GLY A 107 -12.42 -18.07 8.99
N GLU A 108 -11.85 -17.00 9.54
CA GLU A 108 -12.45 -16.14 10.55
C GLU A 108 -13.50 -15.21 9.91
N THR A 109 -14.74 -15.30 10.39
CA THR A 109 -15.82 -14.38 10.06
C THR A 109 -15.71 -13.10 10.89
N CYS A 110 -15.61 -11.94 10.26
CA CYS A 110 -15.80 -10.65 10.94
C CYS A 110 -17.27 -10.50 11.35
N SER A 111 -17.56 -10.57 12.65
CA SER A 111 -18.89 -10.23 13.18
C SER A 111 -19.09 -8.71 13.22
N PRO A 112 -20.25 -8.18 12.80
CA PRO A 112 -20.57 -6.78 13.02
C PRO A 112 -20.91 -6.56 14.50
N GLY A 113 -20.14 -5.71 15.18
CA GLY A 113 -20.41 -5.35 16.56
C GLY A 113 -21.67 -4.52 16.69
N GLU A 114 -22.70 -5.08 17.33
CA GLU A 114 -23.87 -4.36 17.81
C GLU A 114 -23.48 -3.44 18.97
N SER A 115 -23.72 -2.14 18.80
CA SER A 115 -23.62 -1.14 19.86
C SER A 115 -24.85 -1.21 20.78
N GLY A 116 -24.76 -2.01 21.84
CA GLY A 116 -25.71 -2.03 22.96
C GLY A 116 -25.19 -1.19 24.13
N MET A 117 -25.88 -0.08 24.42
CA MET A 117 -25.72 0.67 25.67
C MET A 117 -26.26 -0.16 26.84
N SER A 118 -25.44 -0.43 27.86
CA SER A 118 -25.91 -0.68 29.23
C SER A 118 -24.79 -0.37 30.24
N ARG A 119 -25.10 0.55 31.15
CA ARG A 119 -24.30 0.91 32.33
C ARG A 119 -24.73 0.03 33.52
N SER A 120 -23.77 -0.64 34.14
CA SER A 120 -23.67 -0.89 35.59
C SER A 120 -22.32 -1.58 35.81
N GLY A 121 -21.37 -1.02 36.57
CA GLY A 121 -21.45 -0.95 38.03
C GLY A 121 -20.83 -2.23 38.60
N GLY A 122 -19.58 -2.17 39.05
CA GLY A 122 -18.87 -3.33 39.61
C GLY A 122 -17.42 -3.04 39.94
N ASP A 123 -17.19 -2.51 41.15
CA ASP A 123 -15.91 -2.55 41.85
C ASP A 123 -15.43 -3.99 42.03
N GLY A 124 -14.12 -4.23 41.89
CA GLY A 124 -13.50 -5.51 42.18
C GLY A 124 -12.00 -5.48 41.96
N GLY A 125 -11.27 -5.18 43.04
CA GLY A 125 -9.81 -5.30 43.08
C GLY A 125 -9.34 -6.76 43.04
N GLY A 126 -8.08 -6.96 42.65
CA GLY A 126 -7.41 -8.26 42.71
C GLY A 126 -6.00 -8.17 42.16
N GLY A 127 -5.02 -8.18 43.05
CA GLY A 127 -3.59 -8.21 42.72
C GLY A 127 -3.09 -9.61 42.38
N GLY A 128 -1.88 -9.63 41.79
CA GLY A 128 -1.07 -10.80 41.46
C GLY A 128 -0.25 -10.46 40.20
N GLY A 129 1.08 -10.45 40.17
CA GLY A 129 2.05 -11.17 40.98
C GLY A 129 2.78 -12.18 40.10
N GLY A 130 3.93 -11.77 39.54
CA GLY A 130 5.02 -12.66 39.13
C GLY A 130 4.92 -13.39 37.78
N ALA A 131 5.88 -13.14 36.88
CA ALA A 131 6.89 -14.12 36.47
C ALA A 131 7.66 -13.60 35.24
N ALA A 132 8.91 -13.21 35.48
CA ALA A 132 9.90 -13.06 34.42
C ALA A 132 10.40 -14.46 34.02
N GLY A 133 10.07 -14.88 32.81
CA GLY A 133 10.62 -16.08 32.17
C GLY A 133 11.33 -15.69 30.89
N GLY A 134 12.64 -15.46 30.97
CA GLY A 134 13.50 -15.27 29.80
C GLY A 134 13.71 -16.61 29.11
N SER A 135 13.10 -16.78 27.94
CA SER A 135 13.37 -17.90 27.05
C SER A 135 14.26 -17.42 25.91
N SER A 136 15.56 -17.60 26.06
CA SER A 136 16.55 -17.48 24.99
C SER A 136 16.43 -18.71 24.07
N GLY A 137 15.50 -18.66 23.13
CA GLY A 137 15.36 -19.65 22.07
C GLY A 137 16.18 -19.23 20.86
N SER A 138 17.09 -20.10 20.41
CA SER A 138 17.84 -19.94 19.16
C SER A 138 16.90 -19.69 17.98
N GLU A 139 17.06 -18.53 17.34
CA GLU A 139 16.36 -18.12 16.13
C GLU A 139 17.00 -18.77 14.88
N ASP A 140 17.00 -20.09 14.82
CA ASP A 140 17.30 -20.80 13.56
C ASP A 140 16.03 -20.81 12.69
N GLY A 141 15.92 -19.81 11.82
CA GLY A 141 15.27 -19.91 10.51
C GLY A 141 13.87 -20.52 10.44
N ALA A 142 13.01 -20.29 11.43
CA ALA A 142 11.61 -20.71 11.36
C ALA A 142 10.96 -20.04 10.13
N PRO A 143 10.35 -20.83 9.21
CA PRO A 143 9.66 -20.26 8.05
C PRO A 143 8.59 -19.31 8.59
N VAL A 144 8.67 -18.04 8.15
CA VAL A 144 7.71 -16.97 8.45
C VAL A 144 6.32 -17.58 8.51
N SER A 145 5.82 -17.81 9.73
CA SER A 145 4.52 -18.42 9.94
C SER A 145 3.52 -17.60 9.14
N ALA A 146 2.77 -18.27 8.28
CA ALA A 146 1.75 -17.66 7.44
C ALA A 146 0.63 -17.09 8.32
N HIS A 147 0.92 -16.00 9.04
CA HIS A 147 -0.09 -15.14 9.62
C HIS A 147 -1.02 -14.82 8.48
N ALA A 148 -2.30 -15.17 8.65
CA ALA A 148 -3.33 -14.88 7.67
C ALA A 148 -3.29 -13.37 7.38
N TYR A 149 -2.60 -13.00 6.29
CA TYR A 149 -2.42 -11.59 5.97
C TYR A 149 -3.80 -10.99 5.77
N THR A 150 -4.20 -10.12 6.69
CA THR A 150 -5.44 -9.37 6.59
C THR A 150 -5.28 -8.36 5.45
N LEU A 151 -6.36 -8.12 4.69
CA LEU A 151 -6.34 -7.19 3.55
C LEU A 151 -5.96 -5.75 3.96
N GLY A 152 -6.03 -5.43 5.25
CA GLY A 152 -5.83 -4.09 5.79
C GLY A 152 -6.99 -3.13 5.56
N TRP A 153 -8.06 -3.62 4.92
CA TRP A 153 -9.36 -2.98 4.71
C TRP A 153 -10.46 -4.05 4.68
N CYS A 154 -11.73 -3.66 4.75
CA CYS A 154 -12.87 -4.59 4.79
C CYS A 154 -13.82 -4.37 3.60
N PRO A 155 -14.03 -5.37 2.72
CA PRO A 155 -14.98 -5.30 1.59
C PRO A 155 -16.39 -4.92 2.00
N HIS A 156 -16.91 -5.53 3.06
CA HIS A 156 -18.26 -5.25 3.56
C HIS A 156 -18.39 -3.81 4.08
N ALA A 157 -17.35 -3.29 4.75
CA ALA A 157 -17.34 -1.91 5.22
C ALA A 157 -17.27 -0.91 4.06
N ALA A 158 -16.49 -1.20 3.01
CA ALA A 158 -16.49 -0.39 1.79
C ALA A 158 -17.87 -0.34 1.14
N ALA A 159 -18.54 -1.49 1.00
CA ALA A 159 -19.88 -1.56 0.44
C ALA A 159 -20.91 -0.78 1.29
N ALA A 160 -20.83 -0.88 2.62
CA ALA A 160 -21.69 -0.15 3.54
C ALA A 160 -21.44 1.38 3.53
N MET A 161 -20.21 1.80 3.25
CA MET A 161 -19.82 3.22 3.17
C MET A 161 -20.33 3.90 1.89
N ALA A 162 -20.40 3.15 0.78
CA ALA A 162 -20.74 3.65 -0.55
C ALA A 162 -21.96 4.58 -0.65
N PRO A 163 -23.14 4.28 -0.06
CA PRO A 163 -24.31 5.16 -0.19
C PRO A 163 -24.16 6.52 0.49
N THR A 164 -23.22 6.66 1.43
CA THR A 164 -23.02 7.86 2.24
C THR A 164 -21.70 8.58 1.98
N ALA A 165 -20.82 7.98 1.16
CA ALA A 165 -19.50 8.53 0.91
C ALA A 165 -19.58 9.76 -0.01
N ASP A 166 -18.96 10.86 0.41
CA ASP A 166 -18.73 12.01 -0.46
C ASP A 166 -17.55 11.70 -1.41
N LEU A 167 -17.84 11.12 -2.57
CA LEU A 167 -16.83 10.73 -3.57
C LEU A 167 -16.34 11.91 -4.44
N SER A 168 -16.39 13.14 -3.90
CA SER A 168 -15.82 14.31 -4.54
C SER A 168 -14.33 14.49 -4.18
N HIS A 169 -13.68 15.45 -4.84
CA HIS A 169 -12.33 15.89 -4.46
C HIS A 169 -12.29 16.43 -3.02
N ALA A 170 -13.34 17.11 -2.57
CA ALA A 170 -13.45 17.60 -1.20
C ALA A 170 -13.51 16.46 -0.17
N GLY A 171 -14.30 15.41 -0.46
CA GLY A 171 -14.35 14.21 0.39
C GLY A 171 -13.00 13.48 0.47
N LEU A 172 -12.28 13.36 -0.66
CA LEU A 172 -10.92 12.81 -0.66
C LEU A 172 -9.97 13.66 0.20
N SER A 173 -10.02 14.98 0.03
CA SER A 173 -9.21 15.92 0.80
C SER A 173 -9.46 15.78 2.30
N ALA A 174 -10.73 15.74 2.71
CA ALA A 174 -11.12 15.55 4.11
C ALA A 174 -10.64 14.20 4.67
N CYS A 175 -10.73 13.13 3.87
CA CYS A 175 -10.26 11.80 4.26
C CYS A 175 -8.73 11.79 4.46
N LEU A 176 -7.98 12.38 3.53
CA LEU A 176 -6.52 12.49 3.63
C LEU A 176 -6.09 13.34 4.83
N GLN A 177 -6.72 14.49 5.04
CA GLN A 177 -6.42 15.36 6.17
C GLN A 177 -6.73 14.68 7.50
N THR A 178 -7.78 13.86 7.55
CA THR A 178 -8.07 13.04 8.73
C THR A 178 -6.95 12.03 8.98
N LEU A 179 -6.49 11.33 7.93
CA LEU A 179 -5.39 10.38 8.02
C LEU A 179 -4.08 11.05 8.46
N VAL A 180 -3.68 12.15 7.82
CA VAL A 180 -2.42 12.86 8.12
C VAL A 180 -2.49 13.59 9.48
N GLY A 181 -3.58 14.32 9.73
CA GLY A 181 -3.79 15.10 10.94
C GLY A 181 -3.87 14.22 12.19
N GLN A 182 -4.76 13.22 12.20
CA GLN A 182 -4.86 12.31 13.34
C GLN A 182 -3.68 11.34 13.39
N GLY A 183 -3.27 10.82 12.22
CA GLY A 183 -2.22 9.81 12.13
C GLY A 183 -0.86 10.29 12.61
N SER A 184 -0.46 11.53 12.31
CA SER A 184 0.81 12.09 12.78
C SER A 184 0.89 12.19 14.31
N CYS A 185 -0.20 12.56 14.99
CA CYS A 185 -0.29 12.55 16.44
C CYS A 185 -0.21 11.13 17.02
N LEU A 186 -0.92 10.18 16.41
CA LEU A 186 -0.90 8.77 16.83
C LEU A 186 0.48 8.13 16.62
N LEU A 187 1.16 8.45 15.52
CA LEU A 187 2.49 7.94 15.20
C LEU A 187 3.50 8.34 16.27
N LYS A 188 3.50 9.60 16.72
CA LYS A 188 4.36 10.07 17.82
C LYS A 188 4.11 9.31 19.13
N ARG A 189 2.86 8.97 19.44
CA ARG A 189 2.51 8.18 20.64
C ARG A 189 3.05 6.76 20.55
N ILE A 190 2.93 6.13 19.39
CA ILE A 190 3.42 4.76 19.14
C ILE A 190 4.95 4.74 19.24
N GLN A 191 5.63 5.65 18.53
CA GLN A 191 7.09 5.76 18.54
C GLN A 191 7.65 6.13 19.92
N GLY A 192 6.94 6.97 20.68
CA GLY A 192 7.31 7.36 22.04
C GLY A 192 7.01 6.32 23.12
N GLY A 193 6.40 5.17 22.77
CA GLY A 193 6.04 4.14 23.75
C GLY A 193 5.02 4.61 24.78
N ALA A 194 4.04 5.44 24.38
CA ALA A 194 3.00 5.90 25.28
C ALA A 194 2.22 4.72 25.89
N PRO A 195 1.67 4.83 27.12
CA PRO A 195 0.93 3.75 27.78
C PRO A 195 -0.24 3.17 26.95
N ASP A 196 -0.77 3.96 26.03
CA ASP A 196 -1.87 3.60 25.12
C ASP A 196 -1.40 3.37 23.66
N ALA A 197 -0.13 3.09 23.42
CA ALA A 197 0.43 2.89 22.08
C ALA A 197 -0.34 1.83 21.26
N ASN A 198 -0.80 0.74 21.91
CA ASN A 198 -1.61 -0.29 21.24
C ASN A 198 -2.97 0.23 20.77
N ALA A 199 -3.63 1.06 21.58
CA ALA A 199 -4.89 1.70 21.20
C ALA A 199 -4.67 2.70 20.07
N ALA A 200 -3.56 3.44 20.11
CA ALA A 200 -3.15 4.34 19.03
C ALA A 200 -2.90 3.57 17.72
N LEU A 201 -2.23 2.41 17.78
CA LEU A 201 -1.99 1.55 16.62
C LEU A 201 -3.30 0.98 16.04
N ALA A 202 -4.23 0.53 16.89
CA ALA A 202 -5.54 0.07 16.45
C ALA A 202 -6.34 1.20 15.77
N ARG A 203 -6.28 2.43 16.32
CA ARG A 203 -6.90 3.61 15.69
C ARG A 203 -6.25 3.94 14.35
N LEU A 204 -4.93 3.89 14.26
CA LEU A 204 -4.18 4.11 13.03
C LEU A 204 -4.56 3.09 11.93
N SER A 205 -4.70 1.83 12.33
CA SER A 205 -5.14 0.75 11.45
C SER A 205 -6.55 0.99 10.89
N ARG A 206 -7.46 1.51 11.73
CA ARG A 206 -8.81 1.92 11.31
C ARG A 206 -8.76 3.10 10.33
N LEU A 207 -8.01 4.15 10.63
CA LEU A 207 -7.85 5.30 9.72
C LEU A 207 -7.32 4.89 8.34
N ARG A 208 -6.29 4.02 8.31
CA ARG A 208 -5.78 3.45 7.06
C ARG A 208 -6.88 2.68 6.32
N SER A 209 -7.58 1.79 7.02
CA SER A 209 -8.66 0.98 6.44
C SER A 209 -9.76 1.86 5.84
N ASP A 210 -10.23 2.86 6.57
CA ASP A 210 -11.28 3.79 6.12
C ASP A 210 -10.82 4.56 4.88
N PHE A 211 -9.58 5.03 4.86
CA PHE A 211 -8.99 5.72 3.71
C PHE A 211 -8.88 4.80 2.47
N LEU A 212 -8.45 3.55 2.63
CA LEU A 212 -8.36 2.58 1.54
C LEU A 212 -9.74 2.26 0.95
N GLN A 213 -10.75 2.11 1.80
CA GLN A 213 -12.13 1.89 1.37
C GLN A 213 -12.67 3.10 0.60
N PHE A 214 -12.40 4.32 1.08
CA PHE A 214 -12.78 5.55 0.39
C PHE A 214 -12.11 5.66 -0.99
N LEU A 215 -10.79 5.42 -1.08
CA LEU A 215 -10.07 5.46 -2.35
C LEU A 215 -10.56 4.40 -3.34
N LEU A 216 -10.92 3.20 -2.85
CA LEU A 216 -11.53 2.16 -3.67
C LEU A 216 -12.84 2.66 -4.28
N LEU A 217 -13.74 3.20 -3.47
CA LEU A 217 -15.04 3.70 -3.93
C LEU A 217 -14.86 4.86 -4.92
N LEU A 218 -13.91 5.76 -4.66
CA LEU A 218 -13.59 6.87 -5.56
C LEU A 218 -13.07 6.38 -6.92
N ALA A 219 -12.10 5.47 -6.93
CA ALA A 219 -11.52 4.90 -8.15
C ALA A 219 -12.55 4.09 -8.96
N ALA A 220 -13.45 3.38 -8.26
CA ALA A 220 -14.56 2.64 -8.84
C ALA A 220 -15.61 3.57 -9.49
N SER A 221 -15.86 4.73 -8.88
CA SER A 221 -16.89 5.68 -9.32
C SER A 221 -16.43 6.59 -10.44
N ASP A 222 -15.34 7.34 -10.22
CA ASP A 222 -14.78 8.28 -11.18
C ASP A 222 -13.24 8.36 -11.04
N MET A 223 -12.56 7.61 -11.90
CA MET A 223 -11.10 7.63 -11.98
C MET A 223 -10.53 9.02 -12.35
N ARG A 224 -11.31 9.89 -13.01
CA ARG A 224 -10.85 11.24 -13.35
C ARG A 224 -10.68 12.10 -12.12
N THR A 225 -11.59 11.97 -11.14
CA THR A 225 -11.48 12.66 -9.84
C THR A 225 -10.22 12.25 -9.11
N LEU A 226 -9.91 10.95 -9.09
CA LEU A 226 -8.67 10.44 -8.48
C LEU A 226 -7.42 10.96 -9.20
N VAL A 227 -7.40 10.90 -10.53
CA VAL A 227 -6.27 11.40 -11.34
C VAL A 227 -6.07 12.90 -11.13
N ALA A 228 -7.15 13.68 -11.13
CA ALA A 228 -7.07 15.11 -10.83
C ALA A 228 -6.50 15.36 -9.43
N ALA A 229 -6.95 14.60 -8.43
CA ALA A 229 -6.46 14.72 -7.05
C ALA A 229 -4.98 14.36 -6.88
N VAL A 230 -4.44 13.40 -7.64
CA VAL A 230 -3.00 13.08 -7.65
C VAL A 230 -2.16 14.26 -8.17
N LEU A 231 -2.71 15.05 -9.09
CA LEU A 231 -2.01 16.15 -9.76
C LEU A 231 -2.20 17.50 -9.07
N THR A 232 -3.12 17.59 -8.11
CA THR A 232 -3.40 18.84 -7.38
C THR A 232 -3.00 18.70 -5.93
N PRO A 233 -2.32 19.71 -5.33
CA PRO A 233 -2.05 19.68 -3.91
C PRO A 233 -3.37 19.70 -3.14
N ILE A 234 -3.45 18.88 -2.09
CA ILE A 234 -4.59 18.78 -1.21
C ILE A 234 -4.46 19.91 -0.18
N GLY A 235 -4.78 21.12 -0.64
CA GLY A 235 -4.66 22.33 0.16
C GLY A 235 -5.68 22.40 1.30
N PRO A 236 -5.41 23.20 2.35
CA PRO A 236 -6.37 23.47 3.44
C PRO A 236 -7.66 24.14 2.94
N ALA A 237 -7.68 24.68 1.72
CA ALA A 237 -8.85 25.35 1.14
C ALA A 237 -10.07 24.42 0.96
N CYS A 238 -9.88 23.11 0.85
CA CYS A 238 -10.99 22.15 0.79
C CYS A 238 -11.78 22.10 2.12
N LEU A 239 -11.22 22.61 3.22
CA LEU A 239 -11.85 22.69 4.54
C LEU A 239 -12.62 23.98 4.80
N VAL A 240 -12.66 24.93 3.85
CA VAL A 240 -13.71 25.95 3.86
C VAL A 240 -15.00 25.27 3.41
N ARG A 241 -15.41 24.31 4.23
CA ARG A 241 -16.70 23.67 4.23
C ARG A 241 -17.68 24.81 4.31
N SER A 242 -18.53 24.89 3.30
CA SER A 242 -19.71 25.73 3.22
C SER A 242 -20.36 25.81 4.61
N SER A 243 -20.03 26.83 5.40
CA SER A 243 -20.97 27.26 6.41
C SER A 243 -22.21 27.63 5.60
N SER A 244 -23.31 26.93 5.84
CA SER A 244 -24.56 27.12 5.11
C SER A 244 -25.13 28.54 5.25
N SER A 245 -24.56 29.35 6.14
CA SER A 245 -24.69 30.78 6.16
C SER A 245 -23.78 31.38 5.07
N PRO A 246 -24.34 31.92 3.95
CA PRO A 246 -23.56 32.80 3.10
C PRO A 246 -22.96 33.90 3.99
N PRO A 247 -21.68 34.28 3.79
CA PRO A 247 -21.10 35.39 4.54
C PRO A 247 -22.03 36.60 4.37
N GLU A 248 -22.29 37.30 5.47
CA GLU A 248 -23.00 38.58 5.49
C GLU A 248 -22.51 39.43 4.31
N GLU A 249 -23.40 40.09 3.57
CA GLU A 249 -23.12 40.82 2.31
C GLU A 249 -21.88 41.74 2.40
N ALA A 250 -21.60 42.27 3.59
CA ALA A 250 -20.44 43.09 3.91
C ALA A 250 -19.08 42.37 3.86
N GLN A 251 -19.03 41.04 4.03
CA GLN A 251 -17.79 40.23 4.06
C GLN A 251 -17.48 39.54 2.73
N GLN A 252 -18.39 39.61 1.76
CA GLN A 252 -18.24 38.97 0.45
C GLN A 252 -16.96 39.37 -0.33
N PRO A 253 -16.56 40.66 -0.41
CA PRO A 253 -15.34 41.02 -1.14
C PRO A 253 -14.06 40.51 -0.47
N GLN A 254 -14.02 40.51 0.87
CA GLN A 254 -12.86 40.00 1.61
C GLN A 254 -12.73 38.49 1.46
N TRP A 255 -13.86 37.76 1.49
CA TRP A 255 -13.89 36.32 1.27
C TRP A 255 -13.43 35.95 -0.15
N GLN A 256 -13.92 36.67 -1.17
CA GLN A 256 -13.47 36.47 -2.56
C GLN A 256 -11.97 36.72 -2.73
N GLN A 257 -11.44 37.79 -2.12
CA GLN A 257 -10.01 38.08 -2.16
C GLN A 257 -9.19 36.97 -1.47
N GLN A 258 -9.65 36.47 -0.32
CA GLN A 258 -8.98 35.38 0.38
C GLN A 258 -8.99 34.09 -0.45
N GLN A 259 -10.11 33.75 -1.10
CA GLN A 259 -10.22 32.57 -1.96
C GLN A 259 -9.29 32.69 -3.17
N GLN A 260 -9.21 33.86 -3.81
CA GLN A 260 -8.31 34.10 -4.93
C GLN A 260 -6.85 34.00 -4.51
N GLN A 261 -6.48 34.54 -3.35
CA GLN A 261 -5.11 34.42 -2.81
C GLN A 261 -4.74 32.96 -2.52
N GLN A 262 -5.66 32.17 -1.97
CA GLN A 262 -5.44 30.73 -1.76
C GLN A 262 -5.26 29.97 -3.07
N GLN A 263 -6.06 30.25 -4.10
CA GLN A 263 -5.89 29.65 -5.42
C GLN A 263 -4.55 30.01 -6.05
N GLN A 264 -4.12 31.26 -5.94
CA GLN A 264 -2.79 31.68 -6.41
C GLN A 264 -1.67 30.96 -5.67
N GLN A 265 -1.77 30.80 -4.35
CA GLN A 265 -0.80 30.03 -3.58
C GLN A 265 -0.75 28.57 -4.01
N GLN A 266 -1.90 27.93 -4.27
CA GLN A 266 -1.94 26.55 -4.78
C GLN A 266 -1.34 26.42 -6.17
N GLN A 267 -1.57 27.39 -7.05
CA GLN A 267 -0.94 27.41 -8.39
C GLN A 267 0.57 27.63 -8.33
N GLN A 268 1.07 28.29 -7.28
CA GLN A 268 2.50 28.48 -7.04
C GLN A 268 3.17 27.27 -6.39
N GLN A 269 2.42 26.32 -5.83
CA GLN A 269 3.00 25.09 -5.29
C GLN A 269 3.54 24.24 -6.43
N GLN A 270 4.87 24.14 -6.49
CA GLN A 270 5.53 23.25 -7.43
C GLN A 270 5.31 21.80 -7.02
N PRO A 271 5.13 20.87 -7.97
CA PRO A 271 5.15 19.44 -7.68
C PRO A 271 6.43 19.07 -6.92
N PRO A 272 6.39 18.08 -5.99
CA PRO A 272 7.58 17.70 -5.25
C PRO A 272 8.67 17.19 -6.18
N SER A 273 9.89 17.62 -5.92
CA SER A 273 11.11 17.16 -6.55
C SER A 273 11.39 15.68 -6.26
N ASP A 274 12.25 15.06 -7.07
CA ASP A 274 12.64 13.66 -6.86
C ASP A 274 13.29 13.43 -5.48
N GLU A 275 14.06 14.38 -4.96
CA GLU A 275 14.67 14.28 -3.63
C GLU A 275 13.62 14.33 -2.51
N GLU A 276 12.53 15.09 -2.67
CA GLU A 276 11.42 15.09 -1.71
C GLU A 276 10.68 13.75 -1.73
N TRP A 277 10.49 13.13 -2.90
CA TRP A 277 9.93 11.79 -3.01
C TRP A 277 10.84 10.71 -2.42
N ILE A 278 12.16 10.83 -2.60
CA ILE A 278 13.16 9.97 -1.97
C ILE A 278 13.11 10.12 -0.44
N TRP A 279 13.08 11.36 0.06
CA TRP A 279 12.93 11.62 1.49
C TRP A 279 11.64 11.02 2.06
N ALA A 280 10.52 11.19 1.36
CA ALA A 280 9.25 10.59 1.77
C ALA A 280 9.32 9.06 1.78
N ALA A 281 9.92 8.44 0.76
CA ALA A 281 10.10 6.99 0.71
C ALA A 281 10.99 6.47 1.86
N ARG A 282 11.99 7.23 2.32
CA ARG A 282 12.79 6.87 3.51
C ARG A 282 11.95 6.79 4.78
N GLN A 283 10.88 7.59 4.91
CA GLN A 283 9.98 7.53 6.07
C GLN A 283 9.19 6.22 6.16
N LEU A 284 9.20 5.38 5.11
CA LEU A 284 8.62 4.04 5.16
C LEU A 284 9.47 3.07 5.99
N GLU A 285 10.76 3.35 6.23
CA GLU A 285 11.67 2.47 6.98
C GLU A 285 11.53 1.01 6.52
N LEU A 286 11.61 0.80 5.19
CA LEU A 286 11.45 -0.53 4.59
C LEU A 286 12.68 -1.38 4.85
N ASP A 287 12.47 -2.62 5.26
CA ASP A 287 13.51 -3.63 5.11
C ASP A 287 13.70 -4.00 3.62
N ALA A 288 14.82 -4.66 3.31
CA ALA A 288 15.16 -5.03 1.93
C ALA A 288 14.10 -5.94 1.29
N GLY A 289 13.49 -6.84 2.05
CA GLY A 289 12.44 -7.74 1.57
C GLY A 289 11.15 -7.00 1.22
N GLN A 290 10.71 -6.08 2.08
CA GLN A 290 9.56 -5.20 1.82
C GLN A 290 9.80 -4.32 0.59
N ALA A 291 10.99 -3.71 0.46
CA ALA A 291 11.32 -2.85 -0.69
C ALA A 291 11.28 -3.63 -2.02
N GLU A 292 11.90 -4.81 -2.06
CA GLU A 292 11.87 -5.68 -3.25
C GLU A 292 10.45 -6.21 -3.53
N LEU A 293 9.65 -6.48 -2.51
CA LEU A 293 8.24 -6.85 -2.68
C LEU A 293 7.41 -5.71 -3.26
N LEU A 294 7.62 -4.47 -2.81
CA LEU A 294 6.99 -3.28 -3.38
C LEU A 294 7.34 -3.11 -4.85
N LEU A 295 8.62 -3.26 -5.21
CA LEU A 295 9.05 -3.19 -6.61
C LEU A 295 8.48 -4.33 -7.45
N ALA A 296 8.38 -5.54 -6.90
CA ALA A 296 7.74 -6.66 -7.59
C ALA A 296 6.26 -6.38 -7.93
N VAL A 297 5.57 -5.54 -7.16
CA VAL A 297 4.21 -5.05 -7.47
C VAL A 297 4.25 -3.87 -8.47
N LEU A 298 5.14 -2.90 -8.26
CA LEU A 298 5.17 -1.64 -9.02
C LEU A 298 5.70 -1.80 -10.45
N ASP A 299 6.69 -2.66 -10.67
CA ASP A 299 7.34 -2.83 -11.99
C ASP A 299 6.34 -3.26 -13.08
N PRO A 300 5.57 -4.36 -12.93
CA PRO A 300 4.57 -4.74 -13.91
C PRO A 300 3.48 -3.68 -14.09
N TRP A 301 3.07 -3.06 -12.97
CA TRP A 301 2.04 -2.03 -12.98
C TRP A 301 2.44 -0.82 -13.84
N ILE A 302 3.67 -0.32 -13.73
CA ILE A 302 4.14 0.80 -14.58
C ILE A 302 4.12 0.41 -16.06
N GLY A 303 4.57 -0.80 -16.42
CA GLY A 303 4.51 -1.27 -17.80
C GLY A 303 3.08 -1.28 -18.35
N HIS A 304 2.11 -1.71 -17.52
CA HIS A 304 0.70 -1.67 -17.88
C HIS A 304 0.14 -0.25 -18.00
N VAL A 305 0.49 0.65 -17.08
CA VAL A 305 0.09 2.07 -17.14
C VAL A 305 0.62 2.72 -18.42
N ALA A 306 1.88 2.50 -18.78
CA ALA A 306 2.45 3.02 -20.03
C ALA A 306 1.68 2.54 -21.26
N THR A 307 1.32 1.25 -21.29
CA THR A 307 0.50 0.66 -22.36
C THR A 307 -0.90 1.29 -22.44
N ILE A 308 -1.54 1.47 -21.29
CA ILE A 308 -2.86 2.11 -21.18
C ILE A 308 -2.79 3.56 -21.68
N GLN A 309 -1.78 4.33 -21.25
CA GLN A 309 -1.62 5.72 -21.68
C GLN A 309 -1.33 5.82 -23.18
N ALA A 310 -0.48 4.97 -23.74
CA ALA A 310 -0.22 4.94 -25.18
C ALA A 310 -1.50 4.69 -25.99
N ARG A 311 -2.30 3.70 -25.57
CA ARG A 311 -3.61 3.40 -26.20
C ARG A 311 -4.59 4.56 -26.06
N ARG A 312 -4.65 5.20 -24.89
CA ARG A 312 -5.50 6.37 -24.66
C ARG A 312 -5.13 7.52 -25.60
N THR A 313 -3.84 7.85 -25.68
CA THR A 313 -3.35 8.92 -26.57
C THR A 313 -3.72 8.62 -28.02
N ALA A 314 -3.54 7.38 -28.49
CA ALA A 314 -3.92 7.00 -29.85
C ALA A 314 -5.43 7.14 -30.12
N LEU A 315 -6.29 6.73 -29.17
CA LEU A 315 -7.74 6.87 -29.29
C LEU A 315 -8.18 8.34 -29.29
N VAL A 316 -7.60 9.16 -28.40
CA VAL A 316 -7.90 10.60 -28.33
C VAL A 316 -7.48 11.31 -29.62
N VAL A 317 -6.30 11.02 -30.17
CA VAL A 317 -5.85 11.58 -31.45
C VAL A 317 -6.83 11.23 -32.58
N ARG A 318 -7.30 9.98 -32.64
CA ARG A 318 -8.31 9.57 -33.64
C ARG A 318 -9.65 10.26 -33.44
N CYS A 319 -10.10 10.39 -32.20
CA CYS A 319 -11.37 11.04 -31.87
C CYS A 319 -11.37 12.52 -32.26
N SER A 320 -10.22 13.18 -32.14
CA SER A 320 -10.02 14.59 -32.50
C SER A 320 -9.81 14.84 -34.00
N ALA A 321 -9.83 13.81 -34.84
CA ALA A 321 -9.70 13.98 -36.28
C ALA A 321 -10.92 14.77 -36.84
N PRO A 322 -10.69 15.80 -37.67
CA PRO A 322 -11.76 16.67 -38.16
C PRO A 322 -12.78 15.90 -39.02
N ASP A 323 -12.32 14.88 -39.73
CA ASP A 323 -13.14 14.11 -40.68
C ASP A 323 -13.75 12.83 -40.07
N ALA A 324 -13.56 12.57 -38.78
CA ALA A 324 -14.15 11.40 -38.13
C ALA A 324 -15.70 11.49 -38.11
N PRO A 325 -16.43 10.49 -38.65
CA PRO A 325 -17.89 10.44 -38.55
C PRO A 325 -18.37 10.48 -37.09
N ALA A 326 -19.57 11.00 -36.85
CA ALA A 326 -20.14 11.13 -35.51
C ALA A 326 -20.22 9.77 -34.78
N ASP A 327 -20.69 8.73 -35.48
CA ASP A 327 -20.81 7.38 -34.93
C ASP A 327 -19.44 6.79 -34.55
N GLU A 328 -18.40 7.04 -35.36
CA GLU A 328 -17.03 6.61 -35.02
C GLU A 328 -16.50 7.37 -33.80
N ARG A 329 -16.78 8.67 -33.67
CA ARG A 329 -16.39 9.46 -32.49
C ARG A 329 -17.05 8.92 -31.23
N GLU A 330 -18.35 8.61 -31.26
CA GLU A 330 -19.05 8.02 -30.12
C GLU A 330 -18.45 6.66 -29.72
N GLU A 331 -18.16 5.80 -30.68
CA GLU A 331 -17.50 4.52 -30.43
C GLU A 331 -16.11 4.70 -29.80
N LEU A 332 -15.30 5.64 -30.33
CA LEU A 332 -13.97 5.96 -29.82
C LEU A 332 -14.03 6.50 -28.38
N LEU A 333 -15.00 7.37 -28.08
CA LEU A 333 -15.23 7.87 -26.72
C LEU A 333 -15.61 6.73 -25.77
N GLY A 334 -16.49 5.82 -26.19
CA GLY A 334 -16.82 4.61 -25.43
C GLY A 334 -15.60 3.74 -25.14
N ARG A 335 -14.67 3.61 -26.10
CA ARG A 335 -13.38 2.90 -25.91
C ARG A 335 -12.46 3.62 -24.94
N VAL A 336 -12.39 4.96 -24.97
CA VAL A 336 -11.62 5.75 -23.99
C VAL A 336 -12.19 5.57 -22.58
N GLU A 337 -13.51 5.62 -22.42
CA GLU A 337 -14.15 5.37 -21.13
C GLU A 337 -13.86 3.96 -20.59
N SER A 338 -14.00 2.93 -21.44
CA SER A 338 -13.66 1.56 -21.04
C SER A 338 -12.18 1.43 -20.65
N LEU A 339 -11.29 2.15 -21.32
CA LEU A 339 -9.86 2.13 -21.04
C LEU A 339 -9.55 2.84 -19.70
N MET A 340 -10.23 3.95 -19.40
CA MET A 340 -10.12 4.64 -18.11
C MET A 340 -10.66 3.79 -16.95
N SER A 341 -11.74 3.02 -17.16
CA SER A 341 -12.21 2.05 -16.18
C SER A 341 -11.17 0.94 -15.93
N ALA A 342 -10.55 0.41 -16.99
CA ALA A 342 -9.46 -0.55 -16.85
C ALA A 342 -8.24 0.05 -16.12
N ALA A 343 -7.93 1.33 -16.35
CA ALA A 343 -6.88 2.04 -15.63
C ALA A 343 -7.15 2.13 -14.12
N GLY A 344 -8.40 2.38 -13.72
CA GLY A 344 -8.81 2.38 -12.32
C GLY A 344 -8.66 1.01 -11.64
N VAL A 345 -9.08 -0.06 -12.31
CA VAL A 345 -8.88 -1.43 -11.82
C VAL A 345 -7.40 -1.77 -11.69
N ASN A 346 -6.59 -1.43 -12.70
CA ASN A 346 -5.14 -1.65 -12.67
C ASN A 346 -4.46 -0.84 -11.56
N PHE A 347 -4.91 0.39 -11.31
CA PHE A 347 -4.47 1.19 -10.16
C PHE A 347 -4.78 0.48 -8.83
N LEU A 348 -6.03 0.06 -8.61
CA LEU A 348 -6.43 -0.61 -7.36
C LEU A 348 -5.69 -1.94 -7.14
N ALA A 349 -5.45 -2.69 -8.21
CA ALA A 349 -4.73 -3.96 -8.16
C ALA A 349 -3.25 -3.82 -7.73
N ALA A 350 -2.64 -2.65 -7.92
CA ALA A 350 -1.29 -2.36 -7.41
C ALA A 350 -1.34 -1.63 -6.06
N PHE A 351 -2.24 -0.67 -5.91
CA PHE A 351 -2.35 0.18 -4.74
C PHE A 351 -2.75 -0.59 -3.48
N LEU A 352 -3.79 -1.42 -3.55
CA LEU A 352 -4.33 -2.12 -2.38
C LEU A 352 -3.35 -3.15 -1.79
N PRO A 353 -2.61 -3.96 -2.57
CA PRO A 353 -1.55 -4.81 -2.02
C PRO A 353 -0.49 -4.03 -1.27
N ILE A 354 0.00 -2.92 -1.84
CA ILE A 354 1.06 -2.10 -1.23
C ILE A 354 0.59 -1.51 0.09
N PHE A 355 -0.49 -0.73 0.07
CA PHE A 355 -0.92 0.05 1.24
C PHE A 355 -1.81 -0.73 2.21
N GLY A 356 -2.51 -1.76 1.73
CA GLY A 356 -3.36 -2.62 2.55
C GLY A 356 -2.59 -3.76 3.21
N THR A 357 -1.66 -4.39 2.50
CA THR A 357 -1.02 -5.63 2.98
C THR A 357 0.46 -5.53 3.25
N VAL A 358 1.26 -4.96 2.33
CA VAL A 358 2.72 -4.97 2.49
C VAL A 358 3.18 -3.95 3.53
N LEU A 359 2.63 -2.73 3.47
CA LEU A 359 2.98 -1.65 4.40
C LEU A 359 2.20 -1.75 5.70
N ARG A 360 2.90 -1.56 6.83
CA ARG A 360 2.30 -1.44 8.15
C ARG A 360 1.50 -0.13 8.27
N PRO A 361 0.49 -0.05 9.16
CA PRO A 361 -0.27 1.19 9.39
C PRO A 361 0.60 2.41 9.71
N THR A 362 1.67 2.21 10.48
CA THR A 362 2.65 3.26 10.83
C THR A 362 3.41 3.76 9.60
N GLN A 363 3.89 2.84 8.75
CA GLN A 363 4.60 3.15 7.51
C GLN A 363 3.69 3.92 6.54
N VAL A 364 2.44 3.47 6.34
CA VAL A 364 1.48 4.19 5.49
C VAL A 364 1.27 5.60 6.01
N THR A 365 1.02 5.78 7.30
CA THR A 365 0.78 7.11 7.87
C THR A 365 2.01 8.01 7.75
N ALA A 366 3.21 7.50 8.06
CA ALA A 366 4.46 8.24 7.96
C ALA A 366 4.69 8.74 6.52
N TYR A 367 4.51 7.85 5.54
CA TYR A 367 4.65 8.19 4.13
C TYR A 367 3.61 9.22 3.67
N PHE A 368 2.34 9.03 4.00
CA PHE A 368 1.29 9.99 3.64
C PHE A 368 1.49 11.36 4.31
N THR A 369 2.02 11.39 5.54
CA THR A 369 2.40 12.63 6.23
C THR A 369 3.57 13.32 5.53
N ALA A 370 4.56 12.54 5.09
CA ALA A 370 5.72 13.03 4.36
C ALA A 370 5.39 13.57 2.97
N CYS A 371 4.38 13.00 2.30
CA CYS A 371 3.93 13.48 0.99
C CYS A 371 3.05 14.74 1.07
N ALA A 372 2.46 15.06 2.24
CA ALA A 372 1.53 16.17 2.37
C ALA A 372 2.16 17.51 1.93
N PRO A 373 1.44 18.35 1.15
CA PRO A 373 0.00 18.26 0.83
C PRO A 373 -0.33 17.39 -0.40
N TRP A 374 0.61 16.69 -0.99
CA TRP A 374 0.39 15.90 -2.20
C TRP A 374 -0.11 14.50 -1.88
N LEU A 375 -0.95 13.94 -2.75
CA LEU A 375 -1.30 12.53 -2.67
C LEU A 375 -0.09 11.69 -3.10
N PRO A 376 0.21 10.57 -2.41
CA PRO A 376 1.33 9.73 -2.82
C PRO A 376 1.17 9.18 -4.24
N SER A 377 2.23 9.33 -5.04
CA SER A 377 2.32 8.80 -6.40
C SER A 377 3.04 7.47 -6.41
N MET A 378 2.40 6.40 -6.92
CA MET A 378 3.04 5.09 -7.07
C MET A 378 4.21 5.11 -8.06
N VAL A 379 4.17 5.98 -9.08
CA VAL A 379 5.30 6.15 -10.02
C VAL A 379 6.48 6.77 -9.27
N SER A 380 6.24 7.85 -8.51
CA SER A 380 7.28 8.53 -7.73
C SER A 380 7.83 7.63 -6.63
N LEU A 381 6.99 6.84 -5.97
CA LEU A 381 7.42 5.83 -5.00
C LEU A 381 8.38 4.83 -5.64
N ARG A 382 8.04 4.28 -6.82
CA ARG A 382 8.93 3.35 -7.51
C ARG A 382 10.27 4.00 -7.87
N SER A 383 10.25 5.20 -8.43
CA SER A 383 11.49 5.92 -8.78
C SER A 383 12.35 6.20 -7.55
N ALA A 384 11.73 6.63 -6.46
CA ALA A 384 12.41 6.85 -5.18
C ALA A 384 13.03 5.56 -4.62
N LEU A 385 12.30 4.44 -4.68
CA LEU A 385 12.83 3.13 -4.28
C LEU A 385 14.04 2.74 -5.14
N MET A 386 13.95 2.87 -6.47
CA MET A 386 15.08 2.58 -7.36
C MET A 386 16.30 3.46 -7.06
N ALA A 387 16.11 4.74 -6.77
CA ALA A 387 17.21 5.62 -6.38
C ALA A 387 17.85 5.19 -5.05
N LEU A 388 17.04 4.80 -4.05
CA LEU A 388 17.54 4.27 -2.77
C LEU A 388 18.31 2.94 -2.96
N ARG A 389 17.88 2.09 -3.89
CA ARG A 389 18.59 0.86 -4.29
C ARG A 389 19.98 1.16 -4.82
N GLU A 390 20.06 2.09 -5.77
CA GLU A 390 21.30 2.47 -6.45
C GLU A 390 22.29 3.13 -5.49
N ARG A 391 21.79 3.85 -4.49
CA ARG A 391 22.58 4.44 -3.40
C ARG A 391 23.05 3.43 -2.36
N GLY A 392 22.55 2.19 -2.38
CA GLY A 392 22.85 1.18 -1.37
C GLY A 392 22.29 1.55 0.02
N GLU A 393 21.29 2.43 0.08
CA GLU A 393 20.66 2.86 1.35
C GLU A 393 19.59 1.88 1.84
N TRP A 394 19.39 0.77 1.13
CA TRP A 394 18.48 -0.29 1.55
C TRP A 394 19.15 -1.24 2.54
N GLY A 395 18.48 -1.48 3.67
CA GLY A 395 18.82 -2.57 4.58
C GLY A 395 20.12 -2.38 5.38
N ALA A 396 20.68 -1.17 5.42
CA ALA A 396 21.94 -0.93 6.14
C ALA A 396 21.85 -1.15 7.67
N ASP A 397 20.66 -1.14 8.29
CA ASP A 397 20.56 -0.99 9.76
C ASP A 397 19.55 -1.92 10.47
N ALA A 398 18.95 -2.94 9.84
CA ALA A 398 18.01 -3.81 10.55
C ALA A 398 18.72 -4.82 11.49
N ASP A 399 19.84 -5.40 11.05
CA ASP A 399 20.58 -6.39 11.85
C ASP A 399 21.62 -5.75 12.80
N ALA A 400 21.84 -4.44 12.68
CA ALA A 400 22.76 -3.68 13.52
C ALA A 400 22.04 -2.88 14.62
N ALA A 401 20.79 -3.22 14.97
CA ALA A 401 20.13 -2.61 16.10
C ALA A 401 21.00 -2.85 17.35
N PRO A 402 21.56 -1.80 17.98
CA PRO A 402 22.34 -1.99 19.19
C PRO A 402 21.38 -2.57 20.22
N SER A 403 21.72 -3.74 20.76
CA SER A 403 21.14 -4.29 21.98
C SER A 403 21.54 -3.44 23.19
N GLY A 404 21.34 -2.12 23.06
CA GLY A 404 21.56 -1.10 24.05
C GLY A 404 20.56 -1.32 25.16
N GLY A 405 20.90 -2.27 26.03
CA GLY A 405 20.46 -2.29 27.39
C GLY A 405 20.66 -0.89 27.94
N ARG A 406 19.58 -0.12 27.94
CA ARG A 406 19.43 1.09 28.73
C ARG A 406 19.23 0.62 30.17
N GLY A 407 20.25 -0.07 30.68
CA GLY A 407 20.38 -0.46 32.07
C GLY A 407 20.43 0.82 32.86
N GLY A 408 19.35 1.09 33.58
CA GLY A 408 19.28 2.16 34.56
C GLY A 408 20.40 1.97 35.56
N GLY A 409 21.47 2.74 35.40
CA GLY A 409 22.42 3.01 36.48
C GLY A 409 21.72 3.86 37.52
N GLY A 410 20.95 3.20 38.39
CA GLY A 410 20.50 3.79 39.65
C GLY A 410 21.73 4.09 40.50
N SER A 411 22.19 5.35 40.45
CA SER A 411 23.14 5.86 41.42
C SER A 411 22.39 6.13 42.71
N GLY A 412 22.33 5.10 43.56
CA GLY A 412 22.07 5.26 44.98
C GLY A 412 23.34 5.72 45.68
N GLY A 413 23.25 6.87 46.35
CA GLY A 413 24.21 7.39 47.32
C GLY A 413 23.64 8.69 47.85
N GLY A 414 23.15 8.82 49.09
CA GLY A 414 23.49 8.09 50.30
C GLY A 414 24.74 8.69 50.93
N GLY A 415 24.58 9.76 51.72
CA GLY A 415 25.69 10.34 52.48
C GLY A 415 25.37 11.64 53.24
N ALA A 416 25.13 11.46 54.54
CA ALA A 416 25.22 12.40 55.68
C ALA A 416 24.29 13.62 55.75
#